data_AF-Q565W5-F1
#
_entry.id   AF-Q565W5-F1
#
_cell.length_a   1.000
_cell.length_b   1.000
_cell.length_c   1.000
_cell.angle_alpha   90.00
_cell.angle_beta   90.00
_cell.angle_gamma   90.00
#
_symmetry.space_group_name_H-M   'P 1'
#
loop_
_entity.id
_entity.type
_entity.pdbx_description
1 polymer ?
#
loop_
_entity_poly.entity_id
_entity_poly.type
_entity_poly.pdbx_seq_one_letter_code
_entity_poly.pdbx_strand_id
1 'polypeptide(L)'
;MAGVQLGAGCWICEYLSPWDVYAHGVAKTLVHRKTKFQEMHIIETGTFGKALILDGFWQSCTGDEFLYHEPLVHPAMLLHGRPRRVLVLGGAEGAAVREVLRWKSVEQVVMVDIDGEVVEACRQHLPEMHQGACDDPRVEVRIQDALVYLDETRSTFDVIISDLSDPIEDGPSFKLFTRETFERARGSWRRRGCSSCKPAASRRPSCTCTPAWSARSDGCSPTPPH
;
A
#
# COMPACT_ATOMS: atom_id res chain seq x y z
N MET A 1 30.52 -4.08 -14.37
CA MET A 1 31.59 -5.10 -14.34
C MET A 1 31.70 -5.71 -15.73
N ALA A 2 32.84 -5.58 -16.41
CA ALA A 2 33.06 -6.26 -17.68
C ALA A 2 33.02 -7.78 -17.43
N GLY A 3 32.20 -8.52 -18.18
CA GLY A 3 32.09 -9.98 -18.08
C GLY A 3 30.81 -10.54 -17.42
N VAL A 4 29.81 -9.72 -17.10
CA VAL A 4 28.51 -10.25 -16.64
C VAL A 4 27.72 -10.74 -17.86
N GLN A 5 27.45 -12.04 -17.92
CA GLN A 5 26.55 -12.62 -18.92
C GLN A 5 25.09 -12.36 -18.52
N LEU A 6 24.33 -11.72 -19.39
CA LEU A 6 22.91 -11.47 -19.15
C LEU A 6 22.14 -12.79 -19.28
N GLY A 7 21.42 -13.16 -18.21
CA GLY A 7 20.60 -14.38 -18.17
C GLY A 7 19.14 -14.19 -18.56
N ALA A 8 18.69 -12.96 -18.75
CA ALA A 8 17.29 -12.63 -19.02
C ALA A 8 17.03 -12.30 -20.49
N GLY A 9 16.02 -12.94 -21.08
CA GLY A 9 15.54 -12.66 -22.44
C GLY A 9 14.50 -11.55 -22.53
N CYS A 10 13.98 -11.10 -21.39
CA CYS A 10 13.03 -9.99 -21.27
C CYS A 10 13.43 -9.12 -20.07
N TRP A 11 13.14 -7.83 -20.16
CA TRP A 11 13.48 -6.82 -19.17
C TRP A 11 12.27 -5.95 -18.89
N ILE A 12 12.05 -5.64 -17.61
CA ILE A 12 11.12 -4.59 -17.21
C ILE A 12 11.91 -3.34 -16.91
N CYS A 13 11.46 -2.21 -17.44
CA CYS A 13 12.09 -0.91 -17.28
C CYS A 13 11.11 0.05 -16.63
N GLU A 14 11.48 0.58 -15.46
CA GLU A 14 10.76 1.63 -14.77
C GLU A 14 11.47 2.96 -15.02
N TYR A 15 10.75 3.93 -15.58
CA TYR A 15 11.26 5.26 -15.89
C TYR A 15 11.04 6.18 -14.67
N LEU A 16 12.06 6.33 -13.85
CA LEU A 16 11.99 7.10 -12.60
C LEU A 16 12.08 8.60 -12.85
N SER A 17 12.88 9.01 -13.83
CA SER A 17 13.06 10.41 -14.22
C SER A 17 13.42 10.51 -15.70
N PRO A 18 13.43 11.72 -16.31
CA PRO A 18 13.97 11.90 -17.66
C PRO A 18 15.44 11.45 -17.83
N TRP A 19 16.14 11.23 -16.72
CA TRP A 19 17.57 10.90 -16.68
C TRP A 19 17.84 9.50 -16.12
N ASP A 20 16.87 8.87 -15.44
CA ASP A 20 17.07 7.65 -14.67
C ASP A 20 16.05 6.58 -15.06
N VAL A 21 16.57 5.40 -15.42
CA VAL A 21 15.78 4.19 -15.68
C VAL A 21 16.30 3.09 -14.79
N TYR A 22 15.39 2.38 -14.13
CA TYR A 22 15.71 1.15 -13.43
C TYR A 22 15.26 -0.04 -14.28
N ALA A 23 16.17 -0.97 -14.56
CA ALA A 23 15.89 -2.12 -15.41
C ALA A 23 16.21 -3.43 -14.68
N HIS A 24 15.26 -4.36 -14.69
CA HIS A 24 15.39 -5.68 -14.08
C HIS A 24 15.16 -6.79 -15.09
N GLY A 25 16.05 -7.78 -15.07
CA GLY A 25 15.92 -8.98 -15.89
C GLY A 25 14.79 -9.86 -15.37
N VAL A 26 13.86 -10.20 -16.25
CA VAL A 26 12.72 -11.08 -15.95
C VAL A 26 13.17 -12.53 -16.13
N ALA A 27 13.12 -13.30 -15.06
CA ALA A 27 13.36 -14.75 -15.10
C ALA A 27 12.10 -15.48 -15.57
N LYS A 28 10.91 -15.06 -15.10
CA LYS A 28 9.63 -15.65 -15.47
C LYS A 28 8.50 -14.63 -15.34
N THR A 29 7.54 -14.66 -16.26
CA THR A 29 6.26 -13.96 -16.12
C THR A 29 5.23 -14.93 -15.55
N LEU A 30 4.68 -14.63 -14.38
CA LEU A 30 3.64 -15.43 -13.73
C LEU A 30 2.24 -14.97 -14.16
N VAL A 31 2.05 -13.64 -14.20
CA VAL A 31 0.81 -13.00 -14.63
C VAL A 31 1.12 -11.79 -15.49
N HIS A 32 0.36 -11.62 -16.56
CA HIS A 32 0.21 -10.36 -17.27
C HIS A 32 -1.28 -10.19 -17.59
N ARG A 33 -1.89 -9.11 -17.10
CA ARG A 33 -3.31 -8.86 -17.29
C ARG A 33 -3.60 -7.36 -17.26
N LYS A 34 -4.49 -6.90 -18.13
CA LYS A 34 -5.11 -5.58 -18.01
C LYS A 34 -6.46 -5.70 -17.31
N THR A 35 -6.59 -5.10 -16.14
CA THR A 35 -7.84 -5.04 -15.37
C THR A 35 -8.68 -3.84 -15.83
N LYS A 36 -9.82 -3.62 -15.19
CA LYS A 36 -10.61 -2.39 -15.38
C LYS A 36 -9.84 -1.12 -14.99
N PHE A 37 -8.89 -1.22 -14.07
CA PHE A 37 -8.24 -0.06 -13.44
C PHE A 37 -6.80 0.16 -13.92
N GLN A 38 -6.05 -0.91 -14.19
CA GLN A 38 -4.61 -0.84 -14.44
C GLN A 38 -4.10 -2.07 -15.20
N GLU A 39 -2.89 -1.98 -15.74
CA GLU A 39 -2.13 -3.11 -16.24
C GLU A 39 -1.30 -3.74 -15.13
N MET A 40 -1.46 -5.03 -14.89
CA MET A 40 -0.79 -5.79 -13.85
C MET A 40 0.19 -6.79 -14.46
N HIS A 41 1.39 -6.82 -13.90
CA HIS A 41 2.36 -7.88 -14.07
C HIS A 41 2.75 -8.47 -12.72
N ILE A 42 2.77 -9.80 -12.63
CA ILE A 42 3.46 -10.52 -11.56
C ILE A 42 4.60 -11.27 -12.23
N ILE A 43 5.82 -10.89 -11.88
CA ILE A 43 7.03 -11.46 -12.48
C ILE A 43 7.91 -12.06 -11.39
N GLU A 44 8.83 -12.93 -11.80
CA GLU A 44 9.94 -13.39 -11.00
C GLU A 44 11.23 -12.85 -11.61
N THR A 45 12.06 -12.24 -10.77
CA THR A 45 13.37 -11.70 -11.13
C THR A 45 14.47 -12.52 -10.47
N GLY A 46 15.67 -12.51 -11.04
CA GLY A 46 16.80 -13.24 -10.47
C GLY A 46 17.31 -12.68 -9.13
N THR A 47 17.14 -11.37 -8.89
CA THR A 47 17.70 -10.69 -7.71
C THR A 47 16.69 -10.48 -6.60
N PHE A 48 15.45 -10.11 -6.94
CA PHE A 48 14.44 -9.61 -6.01
C PHE A 48 13.30 -10.62 -5.77
N GLY A 49 13.38 -11.80 -6.39
CA GLY A 49 12.34 -12.81 -6.35
C GLY A 49 11.09 -12.34 -7.09
N LYS A 50 9.91 -12.65 -6.56
CA LYS A 50 8.63 -12.29 -7.19
C LYS A 50 8.30 -10.83 -6.91
N ALA A 51 7.76 -10.13 -7.91
CA ALA A 51 7.41 -8.72 -7.83
C ALA A 51 6.02 -8.46 -8.44
N LEU A 52 5.29 -7.53 -7.83
CA LEU A 52 4.08 -6.94 -8.41
C LEU A 52 4.44 -5.61 -9.07
N ILE A 53 3.95 -5.44 -10.31
CA ILE A 53 4.15 -4.23 -11.09
C ILE A 53 2.79 -3.82 -11.64
N LEU A 54 2.41 -2.56 -11.43
CA LEU A 54 1.15 -1.98 -11.85
C LEU A 54 1.41 -0.75 -12.72
N ASP A 55 0.82 -0.70 -13.91
CA ASP A 55 1.04 0.33 -14.94
C ASP A 55 2.52 0.63 -15.23
N GLY A 56 3.37 -0.40 -15.12
CA GLY A 56 4.83 -0.30 -15.32
C GLY A 56 5.63 0.18 -14.11
N PHE A 57 4.97 0.51 -12.99
CA PHE A 57 5.62 0.93 -11.74
C PHE A 57 5.77 -0.25 -10.78
N TRP A 58 6.96 -0.37 -10.17
CA TRP A 58 7.19 -1.38 -9.14
C TRP A 58 6.38 -1.04 -7.90
N GLN A 59 5.62 -2.02 -7.41
CA GLN A 59 4.86 -1.88 -6.16
C GLN A 59 5.64 -2.50 -5.01
N SER A 60 5.94 -3.80 -5.12
CA SER A 60 6.75 -4.52 -4.14
C SER A 60 7.43 -5.75 -4.72
N CYS A 61 8.37 -6.31 -3.97
CA CYS A 61 8.93 -7.63 -4.27
C CYS A 61 9.26 -8.43 -3.01
N THR A 62 9.29 -9.75 -3.14
CA THR A 62 9.55 -10.67 -2.03
C THR A 62 10.91 -10.45 -1.36
N GLY A 63 11.87 -9.88 -2.08
CA GLY A 63 13.22 -9.64 -1.56
C GLY A 63 13.32 -8.49 -0.55
N ASP A 64 12.41 -7.50 -0.62
CA ASP A 64 12.55 -6.26 0.16
C ASP A 64 11.24 -5.61 0.66
N GLU A 65 10.07 -6.17 0.36
CA GLU A 65 8.77 -5.56 0.72
C GLU A 65 8.63 -5.24 2.22
N PHE A 66 9.29 -6.01 3.08
CA PHE A 66 9.29 -5.79 4.52
C PHE A 66 9.88 -4.42 4.90
N LEU A 67 10.83 -3.89 4.11
CA LEU A 67 11.41 -2.56 4.30
C LEU A 67 10.38 -1.45 4.07
N TYR A 68 9.29 -1.73 3.36
CA TYR A 68 8.18 -0.79 3.14
C TYR A 68 7.04 -1.02 4.13
N HIS A 69 6.57 -2.27 4.25
CA HIS A 69 5.36 -2.57 5.04
C HIS A 69 5.56 -2.43 6.55
N GLU A 70 6.73 -2.79 7.09
CA GLU A 70 7.02 -2.62 8.52
C GLU A 70 6.97 -1.14 8.95
N PRO A 71 7.70 -0.20 8.32
CA PRO A 71 7.63 1.22 8.69
C PRO A 71 6.31 1.90 8.27
N LEU A 72 5.58 1.36 7.28
CA LEU A 72 4.23 1.86 6.99
C LEU A 72 3.28 1.58 8.16
N VAL A 73 3.35 0.39 8.76
CA VAL A 73 2.36 -0.08 9.74
C VAL A 73 2.78 0.21 11.18
N HIS A 74 3.97 -0.23 11.61
CA HIS A 74 4.31 -0.29 13.03
C HIS A 74 4.35 1.07 13.74
N PRO A 75 4.85 2.18 13.15
CA PRO A 75 4.87 3.48 13.81
C PRO A 75 3.48 3.98 14.23
N ALA A 76 2.48 3.89 13.34
CA ALA A 76 1.11 4.32 13.67
C ALA A 76 0.46 3.44 14.73
N MET A 77 0.71 2.13 14.66
CA MET A 77 0.21 1.15 15.64
C MET A 77 0.83 1.39 17.03
N LEU A 78 2.14 1.66 17.10
CA LEU A 78 2.87 2.03 18.32
C LEU A 78 2.33 3.33 18.92
N LEU A 79 2.08 4.35 18.10
CA LEU A 79 1.58 5.66 18.55
C LEU A 79 0.19 5.55 19.18
N HIS A 80 -0.68 4.68 18.64
CA HIS A 80 -1.98 4.39 19.23
C HIS A 80 -1.84 3.55 20.53
N GLY A 81 -0.84 2.68 20.63
CA GLY A 81 -0.49 1.90 21.81
C GLY A 81 -1.26 0.59 21.99
N ARG A 82 -2.57 0.57 21.68
CA ARG A 82 -3.38 -0.68 21.70
C ARG A 82 -4.52 -0.70 20.66
N PRO A 83 -4.20 -0.68 19.36
CA PRO A 83 -5.21 -0.67 18.30
C PRO A 83 -5.98 -2.00 18.23
N ARG A 84 -7.31 -1.94 18.05
CA ARG A 84 -8.21 -3.09 17.92
C ARG A 84 -8.86 -3.18 16.55
N ARG A 85 -9.26 -2.04 15.97
CA ARG A 85 -9.89 -1.96 14.64
C ARG A 85 -9.02 -1.16 13.70
N VAL A 86 -8.56 -1.79 12.61
CA VAL A 86 -7.68 -1.16 11.63
C VAL A 86 -8.33 -1.15 10.25
N LEU A 87 -8.21 -0.03 9.54
CA LEU A 87 -8.59 0.08 8.13
C LEU A 87 -7.31 0.19 7.30
N VAL A 88 -7.19 -0.64 6.26
CA VAL A 88 -6.15 -0.56 5.24
C VAL A 88 -6.82 -0.15 3.93
N LEU A 89 -6.42 0.99 3.38
CA LEU A 89 -6.87 1.47 2.07
C LEU A 89 -5.82 1.08 1.04
N GLY A 90 -6.24 0.35 0.01
CA GLY A 90 -5.34 -0.34 -0.92
C GLY A 90 -4.76 -1.62 -0.30
N GLY A 91 -3.48 -1.87 -0.55
CA GLY A 91 -2.76 -3.01 0.00
C GLY A 91 -3.18 -4.36 -0.58
N ALA A 92 -3.59 -4.43 -1.85
CA ALA A 92 -4.00 -5.66 -2.53
C ALA A 92 -3.05 -6.87 -2.34
N GLU A 93 -1.76 -6.61 -2.14
CA GLU A 93 -0.72 -7.61 -1.88
C GLU A 93 -0.88 -8.32 -0.54
N GLY A 94 -1.60 -7.72 0.42
CA GLY A 94 -1.86 -8.28 1.75
C GLY A 94 -0.69 -8.19 2.74
N ALA A 95 0.47 -7.66 2.34
CA ALA A 95 1.63 -7.53 3.23
C ALA A 95 1.42 -6.48 4.34
N ALA A 96 0.77 -5.34 4.05
CA ALA A 96 0.36 -4.39 5.08
C ALA A 96 -0.59 -5.05 6.11
N VAL A 97 -1.56 -5.85 5.64
CA VAL A 97 -2.48 -6.61 6.51
C VAL A 97 -1.72 -7.62 7.37
N ARG A 98 -0.75 -8.34 6.79
CA ARG A 98 0.14 -9.25 7.53
C ARG A 98 0.82 -8.54 8.70
N GLU A 99 1.39 -7.36 8.47
CA GLU A 99 2.05 -6.59 9.52
C GLU A 99 1.08 -6.08 10.59
N VAL A 100 -0.13 -5.69 10.21
CA VAL A 100 -1.20 -5.32 11.15
C VAL A 100 -1.56 -6.52 12.05
N LEU A 101 -1.69 -7.72 11.48
CA LEU A 101 -2.11 -8.92 12.23
C LEU A 101 -1.06 -9.43 13.23
N ARG A 102 0.21 -8.98 13.15
CA ARG A 102 1.22 -9.25 14.18
C ARG A 102 0.85 -8.66 15.54
N TRP A 103 0.00 -7.63 15.56
CA TRP A 103 -0.47 -7.01 16.78
C TRP A 103 -1.58 -7.83 17.43
N LYS A 104 -1.28 -8.46 18.57
CA LYS A 104 -2.25 -9.28 19.34
C LYS A 104 -3.48 -8.51 19.82
N SER A 105 -3.43 -7.17 19.85
CA SER A 105 -4.58 -6.34 20.22
C SER A 105 -5.61 -6.20 19.11
N VAL A 106 -5.25 -6.51 17.86
CA VAL A 106 -6.13 -6.35 16.69
C VAL A 106 -7.21 -7.42 16.72
N GLU A 107 -8.45 -6.94 16.71
CA GLU A 107 -9.70 -7.70 16.71
C GLU A 107 -10.35 -7.70 15.32
N GLN A 108 -10.16 -6.63 14.53
CA GLN A 108 -10.69 -6.51 13.16
C GLN A 108 -9.74 -5.72 12.27
N VAL A 109 -9.55 -6.19 11.03
CA VAL A 109 -8.93 -5.43 9.94
C VAL A 109 -9.89 -5.39 8.76
N VAL A 110 -10.13 -4.21 8.20
CA VAL A 110 -10.81 -4.09 6.91
C VAL A 110 -9.80 -3.65 5.88
N MET A 111 -9.62 -4.41 4.81
CA MET A 111 -8.81 -4.03 3.65
C MET A 111 -9.76 -3.62 2.53
N VAL A 112 -9.60 -2.41 2.00
CA VAL A 112 -10.44 -1.88 0.93
C VAL A 112 -9.57 -1.60 -0.28
N ASP A 113 -9.72 -2.39 -1.33
CA ASP A 113 -9.02 -2.19 -2.60
C ASP A 113 -10.04 -2.09 -3.73
N ILE A 114 -9.76 -1.24 -4.72
CA ILE A 114 -10.67 -1.03 -5.85
C ILE A 114 -10.58 -2.19 -6.86
N ASP A 115 -9.41 -2.86 -6.93
CA ASP A 115 -9.09 -3.81 -7.97
C ASP A 115 -9.05 -5.26 -7.45
N GLY A 116 -10.22 -5.90 -7.45
CA GLY A 116 -10.34 -7.30 -7.01
C GLY A 116 -9.56 -8.30 -7.86
N GLU A 117 -9.21 -7.96 -9.10
CA GLU A 117 -8.37 -8.84 -9.93
C GLU A 117 -6.92 -8.84 -9.46
N VAL A 118 -6.41 -7.70 -9.00
CA VAL A 118 -5.07 -7.60 -8.40
C VAL A 118 -5.03 -8.33 -7.08
N VAL A 119 -6.05 -8.16 -6.22
CA VAL A 119 -6.15 -8.89 -4.95
C VAL A 119 -6.10 -10.40 -5.17
N GLU A 120 -6.90 -10.92 -6.11
CA GLU A 120 -6.93 -12.36 -6.38
C GLU A 120 -5.62 -12.86 -6.98
N ALA A 121 -5.00 -12.10 -7.90
CA ALA A 121 -3.72 -12.49 -8.48
C ALA A 121 -2.59 -12.48 -7.44
N CYS A 122 -2.55 -11.50 -6.54
CA CYS A 122 -1.58 -11.46 -5.44
C CYS A 122 -1.79 -12.65 -4.49
N ARG A 123 -3.03 -12.95 -4.14
CA ARG A 123 -3.40 -14.12 -3.32
C ARG A 123 -2.92 -15.44 -3.93
N GLN A 124 -2.98 -15.57 -5.26
CA GLN A 124 -2.57 -16.80 -5.96
C GLN A 124 -1.06 -16.90 -6.16
N HIS A 125 -0.38 -15.78 -6.45
CA HIS A 125 1.00 -15.81 -6.95
C HIS A 125 2.05 -15.25 -5.99
N LEU A 126 1.64 -14.51 -4.94
CA LEU A 126 2.50 -13.87 -3.95
C LEU A 126 2.22 -14.35 -2.50
N PRO A 127 2.08 -15.67 -2.23
CA PRO A 127 1.83 -16.17 -0.88
C PRO A 127 2.93 -15.83 0.12
N GLU A 128 4.15 -15.59 -0.34
CA GLU A 128 5.28 -15.17 0.49
C GLU A 128 5.06 -13.78 1.11
N MET A 129 4.31 -12.90 0.42
CA MET A 129 3.99 -11.56 0.88
C MET A 129 2.83 -11.58 1.86
N HIS A 130 1.63 -12.03 1.50
CA HIS A 130 0.52 -11.98 2.46
C HIS A 130 0.59 -13.05 3.56
N GLN A 131 1.25 -14.19 3.34
CA GLN A 131 1.38 -15.28 4.33
C GLN A 131 0.03 -15.76 4.89
N GLY A 132 -1.01 -15.77 4.06
CA GLY A 132 -2.39 -16.09 4.48
C GLY A 132 -3.10 -15.01 5.29
N ALA A 133 -2.53 -13.79 5.41
CA ALA A 133 -3.13 -12.69 6.17
C ALA A 133 -4.55 -12.35 5.72
N CYS A 134 -4.81 -12.30 4.41
CA CYS A 134 -6.15 -12.01 3.88
C CYS A 134 -7.18 -13.13 4.14
N ASP A 135 -6.76 -14.28 4.65
CA ASP A 135 -7.62 -15.41 5.06
C ASP A 135 -7.84 -15.48 6.58
N ASP A 136 -7.18 -14.62 7.36
CA ASP A 136 -7.38 -14.57 8.80
C ASP A 136 -8.83 -14.17 9.10
N PRO A 137 -9.54 -14.85 10.04
CA PRO A 137 -10.94 -14.56 10.35
C PRO A 137 -11.19 -13.14 10.89
N ARG A 138 -10.13 -12.42 11.29
CA ARG A 138 -10.19 -11.00 11.70
C ARG A 138 -10.20 -10.05 10.50
N VAL A 139 -9.90 -10.53 9.29
CA VAL A 139 -9.75 -9.71 8.08
C VAL A 139 -11.02 -9.77 7.24
N GLU A 140 -11.43 -8.59 6.80
CA GLU A 140 -12.52 -8.38 5.87
C GLU A 140 -11.97 -7.67 4.63
N VAL A 141 -11.95 -8.37 3.49
CA VAL A 141 -11.54 -7.79 2.21
C VAL A 141 -12.75 -7.23 1.47
N ARG A 142 -12.69 -5.95 1.12
CA ARG A 142 -13.74 -5.23 0.39
C ARG A 142 -13.20 -4.76 -0.95
N ILE A 143 -13.82 -5.25 -2.03
CA ILE A 143 -13.54 -4.79 -3.39
C ILE A 143 -14.42 -3.57 -3.67
N GLN A 144 -13.92 -2.39 -3.34
CA GLN A 144 -14.65 -1.13 -3.39
C GLN A 144 -13.69 0.06 -3.51
N ASP A 145 -14.14 1.15 -4.10
CA ASP A 145 -13.42 2.43 -4.05
C ASP A 145 -13.31 2.92 -2.60
N ALA A 146 -12.10 3.31 -2.19
CA ALA A 146 -11.80 3.72 -0.83
C ALA A 146 -12.57 4.99 -0.38
N LEU A 147 -12.81 5.95 -1.27
CA LEU A 147 -13.60 7.15 -0.94
C LEU A 147 -15.06 6.78 -0.73
N VAL A 148 -15.61 5.95 -1.62
CA VAL A 148 -17.00 5.47 -1.47
C VAL A 148 -17.16 4.69 -0.17
N TYR A 149 -16.20 3.82 0.17
CA TYR A 149 -16.23 3.10 1.44
C TYR A 149 -16.19 4.04 2.64
N LEU A 150 -15.32 5.05 2.62
CA LEU A 150 -15.22 6.05 3.70
C LEU A 150 -16.51 6.88 3.84
N ASP A 151 -17.19 7.20 2.74
CA ASP A 151 -18.45 7.95 2.76
C ASP A 151 -19.63 7.11 3.30
N GLU A 152 -19.64 5.80 3.02
CA GLU A 152 -20.73 4.90 3.39
C GLU A 152 -20.56 4.27 4.79
N THR A 153 -19.32 4.08 5.22
CA THR A 153 -19.03 3.32 6.44
C THR A 153 -19.47 4.07 7.69
N ARG A 154 -20.21 3.37 8.56
CA ARG A 154 -20.54 3.84 9.92
C ARG A 154 -19.56 3.28 10.96
N SER A 155 -18.59 2.49 10.53
CA SER A 155 -17.58 1.92 11.40
C SER A 155 -16.53 2.96 11.77
N THR A 156 -16.05 2.87 13.01
CA THR A 156 -14.92 3.66 13.48
C THR A 156 -13.67 2.81 13.70
N PHE A 157 -12.52 3.34 13.31
CA PHE A 157 -11.23 2.67 13.34
C PHE A 157 -10.27 3.38 14.31
N ASP A 158 -9.38 2.60 14.92
CA ASP A 158 -8.31 3.08 15.81
C ASP A 158 -7.12 3.57 14.98
N VAL A 159 -6.80 2.83 13.92
CA VAL A 159 -5.72 3.15 12.98
C VAL A 159 -6.21 3.01 11.54
N ILE A 160 -5.86 3.98 10.70
CA ILE A 160 -6.05 3.90 9.25
C ILE A 160 -4.69 3.91 8.56
N ILE A 161 -4.41 2.89 7.76
CA ILE A 161 -3.21 2.75 6.92
C ILE A 161 -3.61 3.02 5.48
N SER A 162 -2.93 3.95 4.82
CA SER A 162 -3.12 4.26 3.41
C SER A 162 -1.95 3.72 2.59
N ASP A 163 -2.18 2.60 1.94
CA ASP A 163 -1.24 1.82 1.12
C ASP A 163 -1.70 1.84 -0.35
N LEU A 164 -1.69 3.06 -0.91
CA LEU A 164 -2.22 3.34 -2.24
C LEU A 164 -1.07 3.56 -3.21
N SER A 165 -1.28 3.17 -4.47
CA SER A 165 -0.34 3.45 -5.56
C SER A 165 -0.11 4.95 -5.72
N ASP A 166 1.07 5.33 -6.23
CA ASP A 166 1.43 6.75 -6.36
C ASP A 166 0.41 7.51 -7.23
N PRO A 167 0.08 8.76 -6.86
CA PRO A 167 -0.93 9.54 -7.56
C PRO A 167 -0.41 9.99 -8.93
N ILE A 168 -0.80 9.27 -9.98
CA ILE A 168 -0.69 9.72 -11.37
C ILE A 168 -1.94 10.57 -11.67
N GLU A 169 -1.83 11.66 -12.45
CA GLU A 169 -2.91 12.65 -12.67
C GLU A 169 -4.23 12.01 -13.17
N ASP A 170 -4.15 10.87 -13.85
CA ASP A 170 -5.28 10.05 -14.33
C ASP A 170 -5.44 8.70 -13.59
N GLY A 171 -4.66 8.45 -12.54
CA GLY A 171 -4.67 7.21 -11.76
C GLY A 171 -5.77 7.16 -10.70
N PRO A 172 -6.26 5.96 -10.32
CA PRO A 172 -7.34 5.80 -9.35
C PRO A 172 -6.99 6.36 -7.95
N SER A 173 -5.70 6.41 -7.62
CA SER A 173 -5.22 6.88 -6.32
C SER A 173 -5.14 8.41 -6.18
N PHE A 174 -5.18 9.18 -7.27
CA PHE A 174 -4.94 10.64 -7.25
C PHE A 174 -5.83 11.39 -6.25
N LYS A 175 -7.13 11.03 -6.23
CA LYS A 175 -8.12 11.68 -5.37
C LYS A 175 -7.90 11.39 -3.89
N LEU A 176 -7.24 10.28 -3.56
CA LEU A 176 -7.02 9.81 -2.20
C LEU A 176 -5.86 10.53 -1.48
N PHE A 177 -4.99 11.22 -2.21
CA PHE A 177 -3.92 12.06 -1.65
C PHE A 177 -4.36 13.50 -1.36
N THR A 178 -5.67 13.77 -1.38
CA THR A 178 -6.22 15.12 -1.11
C THR A 178 -6.49 15.33 0.37
N ARG A 179 -6.38 16.60 0.81
CA ARG A 179 -6.76 17.02 2.18
C ARG A 179 -8.19 16.59 2.54
N GLU A 180 -9.11 16.65 1.59
CA GLU A 180 -10.50 16.26 1.77
C GLU A 180 -10.63 14.78 2.14
N THR A 181 -9.83 13.90 1.53
CA THR A 181 -9.79 12.48 1.89
C THR A 181 -9.33 12.27 3.33
N PHE A 182 -8.32 13.01 3.77
CA PHE A 182 -7.87 12.96 5.16
C PHE A 182 -8.92 13.48 6.14
N GLU A 183 -9.69 14.51 5.76
CA GLU A 183 -10.79 15.02 6.57
C GLU A 183 -11.98 14.05 6.64
N ARG A 184 -12.29 13.33 5.54
CA ARG A 184 -13.28 12.24 5.55
C ARG A 184 -12.84 11.06 6.41
N ALA A 185 -11.57 10.65 6.29
CA ALA A 185 -10.99 9.60 7.12
C ALA A 185 -11.10 9.94 8.62
N ARG A 186 -10.92 11.21 9.02
CA ARG A 186 -11.14 11.65 10.41
C ARG A 186 -12.56 11.43 10.91
N GLY A 187 -13.57 11.50 10.03
CA GLY A 187 -14.97 11.20 10.37
C GLY A 187 -15.16 9.76 10.84
N SER A 188 -14.33 8.84 10.35
CA SER A 188 -14.34 7.42 10.70
C SER A 188 -13.40 7.08 11.87
N TRP A 189 -12.85 8.05 12.60
CA TRP A 189 -11.91 7.77 13.70
C TRP A 189 -12.62 7.52 15.03
N ARG A 190 -12.05 6.62 15.84
CA ARG A 190 -12.29 6.60 17.29
C ARG A 190 -11.54 7.74 17.98
N ARG A 191 -11.91 8.06 19.23
CA ARG A 191 -11.16 9.03 20.05
C ARG A 191 -9.69 8.55 20.15
N ARG A 192 -8.74 9.41 19.77
CA ARG A 192 -7.28 9.13 19.64
C ARG A 192 -6.86 8.32 18.39
N GLY A 193 -7.62 8.39 17.30
CA GLY A 193 -7.22 7.81 16.02
C GLY A 193 -5.84 8.28 15.53
N CYS A 194 -5.11 7.37 14.88
CA CYS A 194 -3.83 7.62 14.22
C CYS A 194 -3.89 7.15 12.76
N SER A 195 -3.13 7.81 11.88
CA SER A 195 -2.99 7.35 10.49
C SER A 195 -1.55 7.32 10.02
N SER A 196 -1.26 6.40 9.10
CA SER A 196 -0.03 6.31 8.31
C SER A 196 -0.39 6.32 6.83
N CYS A 197 0.44 6.95 6.00
CA CYS A 197 0.22 7.04 4.57
C CYS A 197 1.55 6.86 3.83
N LYS A 198 1.53 6.15 2.70
CA LYS A 198 2.63 6.18 1.73
C LYS A 198 2.94 7.65 1.40
N PRO A 199 4.18 8.14 1.59
CA PRO A 199 4.54 9.43 1.05
C PRO A 199 4.52 9.34 -0.48
N ALA A 200 3.77 10.21 -1.15
CA ALA A 200 3.80 10.26 -2.61
C ALA A 200 5.23 10.56 -3.07
N ALA A 201 5.74 9.81 -4.06
CA ALA A 201 7.04 10.11 -4.69
C ALA A 201 7.03 11.45 -5.47
N SER A 202 5.84 12.04 -5.63
CA SER A 202 5.59 13.35 -6.22
C SER A 202 6.37 14.48 -5.52
N ARG A 203 7.23 15.17 -6.28
CA ARG A 203 7.95 16.39 -5.84
C ARG A 203 7.03 17.61 -5.66
N ARG A 204 5.70 17.47 -5.84
CA ARG A 204 4.75 18.58 -5.67
C ARG A 204 4.37 18.71 -4.19
N PRO A 205 4.51 19.91 -3.58
CA PRO A 205 4.16 20.14 -2.17
C PRO A 205 2.70 19.80 -1.79
N SER A 206 1.79 19.73 -2.78
CA SER A 206 0.38 19.40 -2.58
C SER A 206 0.09 17.91 -2.41
N CYS A 207 1.05 17.02 -2.70
CA CYS A 207 0.88 15.56 -2.64
C CYS A 207 1.71 14.90 -1.52
N THR A 208 2.56 15.67 -0.84
CA THR A 208 3.37 15.20 0.30
C THR A 208 2.49 14.93 1.51
N CYS A 209 2.30 13.65 1.85
CA CYS A 209 1.69 13.21 3.10
C CYS A 209 2.71 13.25 4.23
N THR A 210 2.43 13.99 5.31
CA THR A 210 3.25 13.93 6.53
C THR A 210 3.04 12.56 7.21
N PRO A 211 4.10 11.83 7.63
CA PRO A 211 4.01 10.39 7.94
C PRO A 211 3.23 10.01 9.21
N ALA A 212 2.78 10.97 10.02
CA ALA A 212 2.05 10.67 11.25
C ALA A 212 1.10 11.82 11.62
N TRP A 213 -0.19 11.51 11.72
CA TRP A 213 -1.20 12.43 12.25
C TRP A 213 -1.87 11.79 13.46
N SER A 214 -1.82 12.48 14.60
CA SER A 214 -2.51 12.06 15.83
C SER A 214 -3.65 13.03 16.13
N ALA A 215 -4.87 12.53 16.36
CA ALA A 215 -5.96 13.37 16.84
C ALA A 215 -5.74 13.71 18.33
N ARG A 216 -5.13 14.86 18.62
CA ARG A 216 -5.25 15.50 19.94
C ARG A 216 -6.36 16.54 19.90
N SER A 217 -7.12 16.61 21.00
CA SER A 217 -8.32 17.44 21.17
C SER A 217 -8.09 18.94 21.17
N ASP A 218 -6.83 19.40 21.18
CA ASP A 218 -6.45 20.80 21.14
C ASP A 218 -5.48 20.99 19.97
N GLY A 219 -5.92 21.68 18.91
CA GLY A 219 -5.11 22.19 17.79
C GLY A 219 -3.93 21.33 17.29
N CYS A 220 -4.09 20.60 16.18
CA CYS A 220 -2.96 19.90 15.55
C CYS A 220 -2.02 20.87 14.82
N SER A 221 -0.78 20.97 15.31
CA SER A 221 0.35 21.51 14.56
C SER A 221 1.04 20.40 13.74
N PRO A 222 1.52 20.69 12.52
CA PRO A 222 2.44 19.79 11.83
C PRO A 222 3.68 19.59 12.72
N THR A 223 4.20 18.36 12.79
CA THR A 223 5.56 18.14 13.31
C THR A 223 6.52 18.94 12.44
N PRO A 224 7.27 19.91 13.00
CA PRO A 224 8.24 20.64 12.22
C PRO A 224 9.31 19.67 11.69
N PRO A 225 9.82 19.86 10.48
CA PRO A 225 11.03 19.18 10.05
C PRO A 225 12.17 19.57 11.02
N HIS A 226 12.96 18.59 11.44
CA HIS A 226 14.21 18.84 12.15
C HIS A 226 15.26 19.43 11.22
#